data_AF-A0A3D5EZQ8-F1
#
_entry.id   AF-A0A3D5EZQ8-F1
#
_cell.length_a   1.000
_cell.length_b   1.000
_cell.length_c   1.000
_cell.angle_alpha   90.00
_cell.angle_beta   90.00
_cell.angle_gamma   90.00
#
_symmetry.space_group_name_H-M   'P 1'
#
loop_
_entity.id
_entity.type
_entity.pdbx_description
1 polymer ?
#
loop_
_entity_poly.entity_id
_entity_poly.type
_entity_poly.pdbx_seq_one_letter_code
_entity_poly.pdbx_strand_id
1 'polypeptide(L)'
;AVNLALDAVWRFGGLPGDFYRDWIGVAREESQHFQLLHGHLQTMGFCYGDFPAHDGLWEMAERTRDDPLARLALVPRVLEARGLDAAPLIRDKLRHAGDERGAALLEIILRDEVAHVRIGNRWYHWLCERRGLDPLSCQAELARRYRAPRARGPFNLDARRAAGFDEQELAALQAG
;
A
#
# COMPACT_ATOMS: atom_id res chain seq x y z
N ALA A 1 8.61 -1.64 -2.23
CA ALA A 1 7.66 -2.37 -1.38
C ALA A 1 8.28 -3.62 -0.72
N VAL A 2 9.01 -4.48 -1.45
CA VAL A 2 9.71 -5.66 -0.87
C VAL A 2 10.40 -5.37 0.48
N ASN A 3 11.26 -4.35 0.52
CA ASN A 3 11.98 -3.98 1.74
C ASN A 3 11.07 -3.48 2.87
N LEU A 4 9.92 -2.86 2.57
CA LEU A 4 8.97 -2.38 3.59
C LEU A 4 8.27 -3.56 4.28
N ALA A 5 7.88 -4.56 3.50
CA ALA A 5 7.27 -5.78 4.02
C ALA A 5 8.28 -6.56 4.90
N LEU A 6 9.52 -6.72 4.44
CA LEU A 6 10.60 -7.34 5.24
C LEU A 6 10.96 -6.52 6.48
N ASP A 7 10.95 -5.18 6.38
CA ASP A 7 11.16 -4.31 7.52
C ASP A 7 10.07 -4.50 8.59
N ALA A 8 8.79 -4.62 8.20
CA ALA A 8 7.71 -4.89 9.14
C ALA A 8 7.90 -6.24 9.87
N VAL A 9 8.37 -7.27 9.16
CA VAL A 9 8.66 -8.60 9.73
C VAL A 9 9.78 -8.53 10.76
N TRP A 10 10.90 -7.88 10.42
CA TRP A 10 12.07 -7.81 11.29
C TRP A 10 11.86 -6.88 12.49
N ARG A 11 11.23 -5.72 12.26
CA ARG A 11 11.18 -4.62 13.21
C ARG A 11 10.22 -4.85 14.37
N PHE A 12 9.07 -5.43 14.11
CA PHE A 12 7.99 -5.51 15.09
C PHE A 12 7.93 -6.91 15.72
N GLY A 13 8.60 -7.07 16.86
CA GLY A 13 8.55 -8.28 17.68
C GLY A 13 7.23 -8.45 18.45
N GLY A 14 6.89 -9.70 18.79
CA GLY A 14 5.78 -10.02 19.69
C GLY A 14 4.38 -10.02 19.04
N LEU A 15 4.31 -9.95 17.71
CA LEU A 15 3.06 -10.07 16.96
C LEU A 15 2.72 -11.56 16.69
N PRO A 16 1.48 -11.90 16.32
CA PRO A 16 1.11 -13.28 16.03
C PRO A 16 1.87 -13.86 14.84
N GLY A 17 2.07 -15.17 14.81
CA GLY A 17 2.76 -15.86 13.70
C GLY A 17 2.18 -15.56 12.31
N ASP A 18 0.86 -15.36 12.23
CA ASP A 18 0.19 -15.00 10.97
C ASP A 18 0.59 -13.62 10.45
N PHE A 19 0.93 -12.66 11.33
CA PHE A 19 1.40 -11.34 10.90
C PHE A 19 2.67 -11.49 10.07
N TYR A 20 3.63 -12.28 10.56
CA TYR A 20 4.89 -12.50 9.87
C TYR A 20 4.69 -13.28 8.57
N ARG A 21 3.79 -14.29 8.56
CA ARG A 21 3.46 -15.03 7.32
C ARG A 21 2.84 -14.13 6.27
N ASP A 22 1.90 -13.28 6.65
CA ASP A 22 1.24 -12.34 5.74
C ASP A 22 2.26 -11.39 5.11
N TRP A 23 3.11 -10.74 5.91
CA TRP A 23 4.11 -9.79 5.38
C TRP A 23 5.25 -10.45 4.60
N ILE A 24 5.65 -11.69 4.92
CA ILE A 24 6.56 -12.47 4.07
C ILE A 24 5.88 -12.79 2.72
N GLY A 25 4.58 -13.09 2.73
CA GLY A 25 3.78 -13.27 1.52
C GLY A 25 3.79 -12.02 0.63
N VAL A 26 3.51 -10.86 1.22
CA VAL A 26 3.58 -9.56 0.53
C VAL A 26 4.98 -9.33 -0.04
N ALA A 27 6.05 -9.54 0.73
CA ALA A 27 7.42 -9.38 0.24
C ALA A 27 7.74 -10.24 -1.00
N ARG A 28 7.22 -11.48 -1.02
CA ARG A 28 7.34 -12.38 -2.17
C ARG A 28 6.60 -11.84 -3.39
N GLU A 29 5.35 -11.45 -3.24
CA GLU A 29 4.53 -10.92 -4.35
C GLU A 29 5.13 -9.64 -4.92
N GLU A 30 5.62 -8.75 -4.05
CA GLU A 30 6.31 -7.53 -4.47
C GLU A 30 7.62 -7.78 -5.23
N SER A 31 8.31 -8.89 -4.92
CA SER A 31 9.49 -9.30 -5.69
C SER A 31 9.11 -9.77 -7.10
N GLN A 32 7.94 -10.38 -7.26
CA GLN A 32 7.39 -10.79 -8.55
C GLN A 32 6.93 -9.57 -9.35
N HIS A 33 6.25 -8.61 -8.71
CA HIS A 33 5.87 -7.33 -9.32
C HIS A 33 7.11 -6.61 -9.87
N PHE A 34 8.18 -6.53 -9.08
CA PHE A 34 9.45 -5.96 -9.51
C PHE A 34 10.00 -6.66 -10.75
N GLN A 35 10.04 -7.99 -10.76
CA GLN A 35 10.55 -8.75 -11.91
C GLN A 35 9.72 -8.52 -13.18
N LEU A 36 8.39 -8.45 -13.07
CA LEU A 36 7.50 -8.16 -14.19
C LEU A 36 7.78 -6.77 -14.79
N LEU A 37 7.82 -5.75 -13.94
CA LEU A 37 8.05 -4.36 -14.37
C LEU A 37 9.47 -4.16 -14.89
N HIS A 38 10.48 -4.71 -14.20
CA HIS A 38 11.87 -4.61 -14.63
C HIS A 38 12.10 -5.32 -15.96
N GLY A 39 11.55 -6.52 -16.13
CA GLY A 39 11.61 -7.24 -17.41
C GLY A 39 10.94 -6.46 -18.54
N HIS A 40 9.82 -5.79 -18.28
CA HIS A 40 9.17 -4.91 -19.26
C HIS A 40 10.04 -3.69 -19.62
N LEU A 41 10.61 -3.02 -18.62
CA LEU A 41 11.54 -1.89 -18.84
C LEU A 41 12.72 -2.27 -19.72
N GLN A 42 13.30 -3.47 -19.51
CA GLN A 42 14.42 -3.97 -20.30
C GLN A 42 14.07 -4.13 -21.79
N THR A 43 12.82 -4.49 -22.13
CA THR A 43 12.38 -4.57 -23.54
C THR A 43 12.35 -3.21 -24.24
N MET A 44 12.28 -2.12 -23.46
CA MET A 44 12.31 -0.74 -23.93
C MET A 44 13.71 -0.13 -23.85
N GLY A 45 14.73 -0.91 -23.47
CA GLY A 45 16.11 -0.45 -23.32
C GLY A 45 16.41 0.27 -22.01
N PHE A 46 15.53 0.15 -21.00
CA PHE A 46 15.70 0.77 -19.69
C PHE A 46 15.94 -0.26 -18.58
N CYS A 47 16.60 0.18 -17.50
CA CYS A 47 16.87 -0.58 -16.30
C CYS A 47 16.29 0.09 -15.06
N TYR A 48 16.25 -0.65 -13.95
CA TYR A 48 15.88 -0.08 -12.66
C TYR A 48 16.90 1.00 -12.26
N GLY A 49 16.40 2.20 -11.94
CA GLY A 49 17.23 3.37 -11.62
C GLY A 49 17.36 4.39 -12.75
N ASP A 50 16.93 4.07 -13.97
CA ASP A 50 16.99 5.01 -15.11
C ASP A 50 15.98 6.16 -15.00
N PHE A 51 14.89 5.96 -14.26
CA PHE A 51 13.85 6.95 -14.03
C PHE A 51 13.84 7.41 -12.57
N PRO A 52 13.56 8.70 -12.31
CA PRO A 52 13.47 9.22 -10.95
C PRO A 52 12.32 8.56 -10.18
N ALA A 53 12.58 8.24 -8.92
CA ALA A 53 11.60 7.74 -7.96
C ALA A 53 11.58 8.65 -6.72
N HIS A 54 10.54 8.51 -5.90
CA HIS A 54 10.43 9.20 -4.61
C HIS A 54 10.49 8.20 -3.46
N ASP A 55 10.99 8.64 -2.31
CA ASP A 55 11.17 7.79 -1.12
C ASP A 55 9.99 7.86 -0.13
N GLY A 56 8.86 8.45 -0.52
CA GLY A 56 7.76 8.77 0.39
C GLY A 56 7.21 7.59 1.22
N LEU A 57 7.25 6.36 0.68
CA LEU A 57 6.89 5.16 1.44
C LEU A 57 7.92 4.86 2.53
N TRP A 58 9.22 4.92 2.20
CA TRP A 58 10.30 4.66 3.14
C TRP A 58 10.39 5.75 4.21
N GLU A 59 10.26 7.03 3.84
CA GLU A 59 10.21 8.15 4.78
C GLU A 59 9.07 8.01 5.81
N MET A 60 7.91 7.50 5.39
CA MET A 60 6.81 7.21 6.32
C MET A 60 7.12 6.00 7.19
N ALA A 61 7.74 4.96 6.63
CA ALA A 61 8.16 3.81 7.39
C ALA A 61 9.17 4.17 8.48
N GLU A 62 10.13 5.04 8.19
CA GLU A 62 11.10 5.56 9.16
C GLU A 62 10.42 6.38 10.26
N ARG A 63 9.49 7.29 9.90
CA ARG A 63 8.72 8.07 10.88
C ARG A 63 7.89 7.22 11.83
N THR A 64 7.42 6.07 11.36
CA THR A 64 6.54 5.15 12.10
C THR A 64 7.29 3.94 12.66
N ARG A 65 8.63 3.93 12.60
CA ARG A 65 9.45 2.76 12.94
C ARG A 65 9.25 2.22 14.37
N ASP A 66 8.81 3.07 15.29
CA ASP A 66 8.69 2.73 16.70
C ASP A 66 7.26 2.29 17.09
N ASP A 67 6.29 2.30 16.16
CA ASP A 67 4.91 1.91 16.43
C ASP A 67 4.29 1.11 15.27
N PRO A 68 4.01 -0.19 15.43
CA PRO A 68 3.38 -1.00 14.38
C PRO A 68 1.98 -0.51 14.01
N LEU A 69 1.23 0.08 14.95
CA LEU A 69 -0.11 0.60 14.63
C LEU A 69 0.01 1.81 13.70
N ALA A 70 0.92 2.74 14.00
CA ALA A 70 1.21 3.87 13.13
C ALA A 70 1.73 3.42 11.76
N ARG A 71 2.59 2.41 11.71
CA ARG A 71 3.10 1.83 10.46
C ARG A 71 1.94 1.36 9.58
N LEU A 72 1.08 0.52 10.13
CA LEU A 72 -0.04 -0.09 9.39
C LEU A 72 -1.10 0.96 9.02
N ALA A 73 -1.33 1.95 9.88
CA ALA A 73 -2.24 3.04 9.60
C ALA A 73 -1.83 3.89 8.38
N LEU A 74 -0.53 4.09 8.17
CA LEU A 74 -0.05 5.13 7.25
C LEU A 74 0.68 4.60 6.03
N VAL A 75 1.34 3.44 6.10
CA VAL A 75 2.02 2.88 4.92
C VAL A 75 1.03 2.13 4.05
N PRO A 76 0.47 0.97 4.45
CA PRO A 76 -0.42 0.22 3.56
C PRO A 76 -1.77 0.91 3.34
N ARG A 77 -2.38 1.46 4.39
CA ARG A 77 -3.75 2.03 4.29
C ARG A 77 -3.82 3.39 3.62
N VAL A 78 -2.75 4.20 3.68
CA VAL A 78 -2.75 5.55 3.09
C VAL A 78 -1.88 5.61 1.86
N LEU A 79 -0.61 5.22 1.95
CA LEU A 79 0.32 5.39 0.84
C LEU A 79 0.16 4.30 -0.22
N GLU A 80 0.11 3.03 0.16
CA GLU A 80 -0.05 1.93 -0.80
C GLU A 80 -1.48 1.89 -1.36
N ALA A 81 -2.51 2.19 -0.54
CA ALA A 81 -3.89 2.31 -1.02
C ALA A 81 -4.09 3.37 -2.12
N ARG A 82 -3.18 4.34 -2.27
CA ARG A 82 -3.20 5.27 -3.43
C ARG A 82 -2.90 4.55 -4.75
N GLY A 83 -2.19 3.43 -4.72
CA GLY A 83 -1.99 2.55 -5.87
C GLY A 83 -3.33 2.04 -6.41
N LEU A 84 -4.29 1.71 -5.54
CA LEU A 84 -5.63 1.27 -5.93
C LEU A 84 -6.40 2.34 -6.71
N ASP A 85 -6.19 3.61 -6.35
CA ASP A 85 -6.81 4.77 -6.98
C ASP A 85 -6.11 5.16 -8.29
N ALA A 86 -4.78 5.11 -8.32
CA ALA A 86 -3.97 5.57 -9.44
C ALA A 86 -3.81 4.53 -10.56
N ALA A 87 -3.78 3.25 -10.24
CA ALA A 87 -3.47 2.18 -11.20
C ALA A 87 -4.41 2.17 -12.43
N PRO A 88 -5.74 2.36 -12.31
CA PRO A 88 -6.62 2.42 -13.49
C PRO A 88 -6.22 3.54 -14.46
N LEU A 89 -5.91 4.74 -13.94
CA LEU A 89 -5.50 5.88 -14.76
C LEU A 89 -4.14 5.64 -15.44
N ILE A 90 -3.19 5.01 -14.74
CA ILE A 90 -1.88 4.70 -15.31
C ILE A 90 -2.02 3.62 -16.39
N ARG A 91 -2.81 2.57 -16.15
CA ARG A 91 -3.12 1.53 -17.13
C ARG A 91 -3.70 2.13 -18.42
N ASP A 92 -4.69 3.01 -18.30
CA ASP A 92 -5.35 3.61 -19.46
C ASP A 92 -4.39 4.51 -20.26
N LYS A 93 -3.48 5.21 -19.57
CA LYS A 93 -2.40 5.97 -20.22
C LYS A 93 -1.43 5.07 -20.98
N LEU A 94 -1.06 3.91 -20.42
CA LEU A 94 -0.18 2.95 -21.10
C LEU A 94 -0.85 2.42 -22.38
N ARG A 95 -2.14 2.02 -22.31
CA ARG A 95 -2.90 1.61 -23.50
C ARG A 95 -2.95 2.71 -24.55
N HIS A 96 -3.25 3.95 -24.15
CA HIS A 96 -3.29 5.08 -25.07
C HIS A 96 -1.93 5.36 -25.75
N ALA A 97 -0.83 5.10 -25.04
CA ALA A 97 0.52 5.20 -25.57
C ALA A 97 0.96 3.97 -26.42
N GLY A 98 0.08 2.97 -26.59
CA GLY A 98 0.36 1.74 -27.33
C GLY A 98 1.07 0.64 -26.54
N ASP A 99 1.25 0.81 -25.22
CA ASP A 99 1.89 -0.18 -24.35
C ASP A 99 0.84 -1.11 -23.69
N GLU A 100 0.27 -2.00 -24.51
CA GLU A 100 -0.70 -3.00 -24.05
C GLU A 100 -0.09 -3.99 -23.05
N ARG A 101 1.21 -4.30 -23.18
CA ARG A 101 1.92 -5.20 -22.27
C ARG A 101 2.03 -4.57 -20.89
N GLY A 102 2.49 -3.33 -20.79
CA GLY A 102 2.57 -2.60 -19.54
C GLY A 102 1.19 -2.45 -18.86
N ALA A 103 0.15 -2.18 -19.66
CA ALA A 103 -1.22 -2.12 -19.15
C ALA A 103 -1.68 -3.47 -18.55
N ALA A 104 -1.43 -4.59 -19.22
CA ALA A 104 -1.77 -5.92 -18.71
C ALA A 104 -1.01 -6.28 -17.42
N LEU A 105 0.27 -5.88 -17.31
CA LEU A 105 1.05 -6.08 -16.09
C LEU A 105 0.47 -5.29 -14.91
N LEU A 106 0.01 -4.05 -15.13
CA LEU A 106 -0.64 -3.27 -14.08
C LEU A 106 -1.96 -3.88 -13.60
N GLU A 107 -2.69 -4.61 -14.45
CA GLU A 107 -3.90 -5.32 -14.02
C GLU A 107 -3.58 -6.49 -13.08
N ILE A 108 -2.47 -7.19 -13.32
CA ILE A 108 -1.97 -8.24 -12.40
C ILE A 108 -1.60 -7.62 -11.07
N ILE A 109 -0.79 -6.54 -11.10
CA ILE A 109 -0.34 -5.86 -9.88
C ILE A 109 -1.54 -5.33 -9.09
N LEU A 110 -2.46 -4.60 -9.72
CA LEU A 110 -3.63 -4.02 -9.04
C LEU A 110 -4.48 -5.07 -8.32
N ARG A 111 -4.64 -6.28 -8.90
CA ARG A 111 -5.35 -7.38 -8.25
C ARG A 111 -4.67 -7.76 -6.93
N ASP A 112 -3.35 -7.86 -6.94
CA ASP A 112 -2.56 -8.31 -5.81
C ASP A 112 -2.45 -7.19 -4.74
N GLU A 113 -2.36 -5.92 -5.16
CA GLU A 113 -2.36 -4.74 -4.27
C GLU A 113 -3.62 -4.65 -3.39
N VAL A 114 -4.80 -5.06 -3.89
CA VAL A 114 -6.02 -5.11 -3.07
C VAL A 114 -5.84 -6.07 -1.89
N ALA A 115 -5.15 -7.20 -2.08
CA ALA A 115 -4.87 -8.14 -1.01
C ALA A 115 -3.82 -7.60 -0.03
N HIS A 116 -2.80 -6.88 -0.51
CA HIS A 116 -1.77 -6.26 0.34
C HIS A 116 -2.37 -5.21 1.27
N VAL A 117 -3.22 -4.32 0.72
CA VAL A 117 -3.93 -3.32 1.53
C VAL A 117 -4.90 -3.99 2.51
N ARG A 118 -5.51 -5.12 2.13
CA ARG A 118 -6.36 -5.92 3.04
C ARG A 118 -5.59 -6.50 4.22
N ILE A 119 -4.38 -6.99 4.00
CA ILE A 119 -3.48 -7.44 5.07
C ILE A 119 -3.19 -6.26 6.01
N GLY A 120 -2.88 -5.08 5.46
CA GLY A 120 -2.69 -3.86 6.23
C GLY A 120 -3.89 -3.49 7.11
N ASN A 121 -5.10 -3.49 6.53
CA ASN A 121 -6.35 -3.22 7.25
C ASN A 121 -6.59 -4.23 8.37
N ARG A 122 -6.48 -5.54 8.09
CA ARG A 122 -6.65 -6.61 9.09
C ARG A 122 -5.80 -6.37 10.33
N TRP A 123 -4.50 -6.13 10.15
CA TRP A 123 -3.58 -5.96 11.27
C TRP A 123 -3.72 -4.60 11.97
N TYR A 124 -4.12 -3.56 11.24
CA TYR A 124 -4.48 -2.27 11.81
C TYR A 124 -5.67 -2.41 12.77
N HIS A 125 -6.80 -2.98 12.32
CA HIS A 125 -7.98 -3.17 13.16
C HIS A 125 -7.68 -4.07 14.36
N TRP A 126 -6.92 -5.15 14.16
CA TRP A 126 -6.49 -6.03 15.25
C TRP A 126 -5.66 -5.31 16.33
N LEU A 127 -4.77 -4.39 15.93
CA LEU A 127 -4.01 -3.58 16.88
C LEU A 127 -4.88 -2.51 17.56
N CYS A 128 -5.82 -1.89 16.84
CA CYS A 128 -6.79 -0.97 17.43
C CYS A 128 -7.61 -1.67 18.53
N GLU A 129 -8.15 -2.85 18.24
CA GLU A 129 -8.92 -3.66 19.19
C GLU A 129 -8.08 -3.99 20.44
N ARG A 130 -6.85 -4.48 20.26
CA ARG A 130 -5.95 -4.81 21.39
C ARG A 130 -5.52 -3.61 22.22
N ARG A 131 -5.52 -2.42 21.64
CA ARG A 131 -5.21 -1.18 22.35
C ARG A 131 -6.46 -0.44 22.84
N GLY A 132 -7.66 -0.97 22.60
CA GLY A 132 -8.92 -0.33 22.98
C GLY A 132 -9.17 1.00 22.25
N LEU A 133 -8.71 1.12 21.00
CA LEU A 133 -8.81 2.33 20.19
C LEU A 133 -9.91 2.20 19.14
N ASP A 134 -10.64 3.29 18.91
CA ASP A 134 -11.55 3.41 17.78
C ASP A 134 -10.76 3.58 16.47
N PRO A 135 -10.94 2.69 15.47
CA PRO A 135 -10.16 2.73 14.23
C PRO A 135 -10.26 4.04 13.44
N LEU A 136 -11.41 4.70 13.44
CA LEU A 136 -11.61 5.90 12.63
C LEU A 136 -10.88 7.11 13.22
N SER A 137 -11.08 7.37 14.52
CA SER A 137 -10.41 8.46 15.24
C SER A 137 -8.90 8.22 15.36
N CYS A 138 -8.48 6.97 15.59
CA CYS A 138 -7.07 6.62 15.63
C CYS A 138 -6.36 6.92 14.30
N GLN A 139 -6.99 6.59 13.17
CA GLN A 139 -6.44 6.87 11.84
C GLN A 139 -6.22 8.38 11.64
N ALA A 140 -7.22 9.19 12.00
CA ALA A 140 -7.13 10.65 11.88
C ALA A 140 -6.04 11.24 12.79
N GLU A 141 -5.92 10.75 14.03
CA GLU A 141 -4.89 11.18 14.96
C GLU A 141 -3.48 10.85 14.42
N LEU A 142 -3.26 9.61 13.99
CA LEU A 142 -1.99 9.13 13.46
C LEU A 142 -1.59 9.89 12.19
N ALA A 143 -2.54 10.12 11.28
CA ALA A 143 -2.30 10.89 10.06
C ALA A 143 -1.83 12.32 10.38
N ARG A 144 -2.45 12.97 11.37
CA ARG A 144 -2.03 14.31 11.84
C ARG A 144 -0.67 14.25 12.53
N ARG A 145 -0.48 13.33 13.48
CA ARG A 145 0.73 13.19 14.31
C ARG A 145 1.98 12.96 13.45
N TYR A 146 1.88 12.07 12.47
CA TYR A 146 3.01 11.72 11.61
C TYR A 146 3.08 12.54 10.32
N ARG A 147 2.19 13.53 10.14
CA ARG A 147 2.14 14.40 8.95
C ARG A 147 2.01 13.58 7.67
N ALA A 148 1.03 12.69 7.65
CA ALA A 148 0.71 11.90 6.47
C ALA A 148 0.19 12.81 5.34
N PRO A 149 0.54 12.53 4.07
CA PRO A 149 0.01 13.29 2.95
C PRO A 149 -1.51 13.08 2.86
N ARG A 150 -2.23 14.16 2.56
CA ARG A 150 -3.68 14.11 2.36
C ARG A 150 -3.98 13.35 1.07
N ALA A 151 -4.80 12.31 1.18
CA ALA A 151 -5.28 11.57 0.01
C ALA A 151 -6.15 12.49 -0.86
N ARG A 152 -6.02 12.39 -2.18
CA ARG A 152 -6.82 13.18 -3.13
C ARG A 152 -7.48 12.21 -4.11
N GLY A 153 -8.77 12.42 -4.32
CA GLY A 153 -9.53 11.64 -5.29
C GLY A 153 -9.14 11.92 -6.75
N PRO A 154 -9.74 11.20 -7.71
CA PRO A 154 -10.83 10.24 -7.49
C PRO A 154 -10.37 8.98 -6.76
N PHE A 155 -11.22 8.45 -5.87
CA PHE A 155 -10.93 7.23 -5.11
C PHE A 155 -11.57 6.01 -5.76
N ASN A 156 -10.85 4.89 -5.79
CA ASN A 156 -11.39 3.60 -6.19
C ASN A 156 -12.08 2.94 -4.98
N LEU A 157 -13.32 3.39 -4.71
CA LEU A 157 -14.07 2.94 -3.54
C LEU A 157 -14.34 1.44 -3.54
N ASP A 158 -14.52 0.83 -4.71
CA ASP A 158 -14.76 -0.61 -4.83
C ASP A 158 -13.49 -1.42 -4.48
N ALA A 159 -12.32 -1.00 -4.97
CA ALA A 159 -11.06 -1.64 -4.59
C ALA A 159 -10.74 -1.43 -3.11
N ARG A 160 -10.99 -0.24 -2.56
CA ARG A 160 -10.82 0.03 -1.13
C ARG A 160 -11.78 -0.80 -0.27
N ARG A 161 -13.06 -0.88 -0.64
CA ARG A 161 -14.03 -1.78 0.03
C ARG A 161 -13.58 -3.23 -0.03
N ALA A 162 -13.12 -3.69 -1.19
CA ALA A 162 -12.57 -5.05 -1.34
C ALA A 162 -11.30 -5.24 -0.49
N ALA A 163 -10.52 -4.19 -0.26
CA ALA A 163 -9.38 -4.19 0.66
C ALA A 163 -9.79 -4.10 2.14
N GLY A 164 -11.08 -4.07 2.48
CA GLY A 164 -11.55 -4.16 3.86
C GLY A 164 -11.66 -2.82 4.60
N PHE A 165 -11.76 -1.70 3.88
CA PHE A 165 -12.24 -0.44 4.47
C PHE A 165 -13.75 -0.52 4.69
N ASP A 166 -14.23 -0.05 5.85
CA ASP A 166 -15.66 0.04 6.13
C ASP A 166 -16.30 1.32 5.55
N GLU A 167 -17.63 1.39 5.54
CA GLU A 167 -18.34 2.55 4.96
C GLU A 167 -18.10 3.86 5.72
N GLN A 168 -17.82 3.81 7.03
CA GLN A 168 -17.52 5.02 7.80
C GLN A 168 -16.14 5.57 7.43
N GLU A 169 -15.15 4.68 7.29
CA GLU A 169 -13.81 5.01 6.83
C GLU A 169 -13.82 5.56 5.40
N LEU A 170 -14.60 4.97 4.50
CA LEU A 170 -14.77 5.45 3.13
C LEU A 170 -15.46 6.83 3.10
N ALA A 171 -16.51 7.05 3.90
CA ALA A 171 -17.17 8.35 3.97
C ALA A 171 -16.21 9.43 4.52
N ALA A 172 -15.43 9.11 5.55
CA ALA A 172 -14.44 10.03 6.10
C ALA A 172 -13.31 10.36 5.10
N LEU A 173 -12.87 9.37 4.31
CA LEU A 173 -11.90 9.57 3.23
C LEU A 173 -12.42 10.55 2.16
N GLN A 174 -13.72 10.51 1.85
CA GLN A 174 -14.35 11.38 0.86
C GLN A 174 -14.66 12.79 1.38
N ALA A 175 -14.91 12.94 2.68
CA ALA A 175 -15.17 14.22 3.32
C ALA A 175 -13.88 15.02 3.60
N GLY A 176 -12.77 14.29 3.76
CA GLY A 176 -11.41 14.84 3.85
C GLY A 176 -10.84 15.19 2.50
#